data_AF-A0A538L8F1-F1
#
_entry.id   AF-A0A538L8F1-F1
#
_cell.length_a   1.000
_cell.length_b   1.000
_cell.length_c   1.000
_cell.angle_alpha   90.00
_cell.angle_beta   90.00
_cell.angle_gamma   90.00
#
_symmetry.space_group_name_H-M   'P 1'
#
loop_
_entity.id
_entity.type
_entity.pdbx_description
1 polymer ?
#
loop_
_entity_poly.entity_id
_entity_poly.type
_entity_poly.pdbx_seq_one_letter_code
_entity_poly.pdbx_strand_id
1 'polypeptide(L)'
;MMRLRLFLLSVAMIFAALVFVGIAGADPSNAKNAAMISATNCTDGNSYTVWVNGNGKFNAAHVADSTATFVPTALDLTFNFYAPDNTLLQTSSEDAAKTAPQSNTITCDIPLQTPFIASDGSYGTIEGTVTGFLTPQG
;
A
#
# COMPACT_ATOMS: atom_id res chain seq x y z
N MET A 1 -60.18 -4.37 27.65
CA MET A 1 -58.84 -3.75 27.82
C MET A 1 -57.80 -4.53 27.03
N MET A 2 -57.74 -4.37 25.70
CA MET A 2 -56.82 -5.11 24.82
C MET A 2 -56.44 -4.29 23.58
N ARG A 3 -56.24 -2.98 23.76
CA ARG A 3 -55.91 -2.04 22.68
C ARG A 3 -54.76 -1.08 23.00
N LEU A 4 -54.16 -1.21 24.18
CA LEU A 4 -53.07 -0.32 24.64
C LEU A 4 -51.69 -0.99 24.60
N ARG A 5 -51.61 -2.29 24.33
CA ARG A 5 -50.33 -3.03 24.32
C ARG A 5 -49.71 -3.16 22.91
N LEU A 6 -50.46 -2.87 21.85
CA LEU A 6 -49.98 -2.94 20.47
C LEU A 6 -49.35 -1.64 19.95
N PHE A 7 -49.53 -0.51 20.64
CA PHE A 7 -48.98 0.79 20.22
C PHE A 7 -47.53 1.05 20.71
N LEU A 8 -47.04 0.26 21.67
CA LEU A 8 -45.71 0.46 22.26
C LEU A 8 -44.58 -0.32 21.58
N LEU A 9 -44.92 -1.19 20.61
CA LEU A 9 -43.93 -2.00 19.88
C LEU A 9 -43.47 -1.36 18.55
N SER A 10 -44.08 -0.25 18.14
CA SER A 10 -43.83 0.38 16.83
C SER A 10 -42.88 1.59 16.86
N VAL A 11 -42.24 1.91 18.00
CA VAL A 11 -41.37 3.10 18.14
C VAL A 11 -39.89 2.74 18.41
N ALA A 12 -39.52 1.44 18.38
CA ALA A 12 -38.16 0.99 18.71
C ALA A 12 -37.31 0.54 17.50
N MET A 13 -37.72 0.84 16.26
CA MET A 13 -37.02 0.40 15.03
C MET A 13 -36.56 1.54 14.12
N ILE A 14 -36.21 2.71 14.68
CA ILE A 14 -35.66 3.82 13.90
C ILE A 14 -34.50 4.44 14.68
N PHE A 15 -33.39 3.73 14.91
CA PHE A 15 -32.09 4.33 15.28
C PHE A 15 -31.00 3.25 15.37
N ALA A 16 -30.67 2.60 14.26
CA ALA A 16 -29.44 1.78 14.19
C ALA A 16 -28.94 1.58 12.75
N ALA A 17 -28.98 2.62 11.93
CA ALA A 17 -28.14 2.68 10.74
C ALA A 17 -26.93 3.59 11.05
N LEU A 18 -26.23 3.30 12.14
CA LEU A 18 -24.87 3.78 12.31
C LEU A 18 -24.04 2.98 11.33
N VAL A 19 -23.82 3.57 10.16
CA VAL A 19 -22.80 3.13 9.22
C VAL A 19 -21.47 3.17 9.99
N PHE A 20 -21.06 2.02 10.53
CA PHE A 20 -19.68 1.82 10.92
C PHE A 20 -18.89 1.78 9.61
N VAL A 21 -18.59 2.96 9.05
CA VAL A 21 -17.41 3.09 8.21
C VAL A 21 -16.28 2.83 9.18
N GLY A 22 -15.87 1.57 9.27
CA GLY A 22 -14.68 1.19 10.01
C GLY A 22 -13.55 2.03 9.43
N ILE A 23 -13.21 3.12 10.10
CA ILE A 23 -11.93 3.79 9.91
C ILE A 23 -10.90 2.72 10.20
N ALA A 24 -10.35 2.13 9.15
CA ALA A 24 -9.23 1.21 9.23
C ALA A 24 -8.09 2.00 9.90
N GLY A 25 -7.92 1.81 11.21
CA GLY A 25 -7.06 2.63 12.07
C GLY A 25 -5.56 2.37 11.89
N ALA A 26 -5.14 1.91 10.73
CA ALA A 26 -3.75 1.69 10.38
C ALA A 26 -3.43 2.47 9.10
N ASP A 27 -3.46 3.80 9.20
CA ASP A 27 -2.95 4.68 8.15
C ASP A 27 -1.40 4.66 8.20
N PRO A 28 -0.73 4.05 7.22
CA PRO A 28 0.72 3.90 7.22
C PRO A 28 1.45 5.21 6.87
N SER A 29 0.74 6.28 6.46
CA SER A 29 1.36 7.56 6.11
C SER A 29 2.14 8.19 7.26
N ASN A 30 1.76 7.89 8.50
CA ASN A 30 2.42 8.38 9.72
C ASN A 30 3.41 7.39 10.34
N ALA A 31 3.65 6.23 9.70
CA ALA A 31 4.59 5.25 10.22
C ALA A 31 6.03 5.77 10.09
N LYS A 32 6.86 5.45 11.09
CA LYS A 32 8.29 5.77 11.04
C LYS A 32 8.92 5.08 9.81
N ASN A 33 9.64 5.86 9.01
CA ASN A 33 10.26 5.43 7.75
C ASN A 33 9.24 4.99 6.68
N ALA A 34 8.00 5.47 6.75
CA ALA A 34 7.06 5.30 5.64
C ALA A 34 7.56 6.05 4.41
N ALA A 35 7.44 5.41 3.26
CA ALA A 35 7.73 6.03 1.97
C ALA A 35 6.58 5.74 1.02
N MET A 36 6.28 6.71 0.17
CA MET A 36 5.25 6.57 -0.86
C MET A 36 5.91 6.23 -2.18
N ILE A 37 5.49 5.14 -2.81
CA ILE A 37 6.02 4.65 -4.08
C ILE A 37 4.91 4.67 -5.12
N SER A 38 5.20 5.28 -6.26
CA SER A 38 4.32 5.24 -7.43
C SER A 38 4.75 4.11 -8.37
N ALA A 39 3.78 3.30 -8.78
CA ALA A 39 3.89 2.25 -9.78
C ALA A 39 2.98 2.60 -10.97
N THR A 40 3.51 2.47 -12.18
CA THR A 40 2.86 2.87 -13.44
C THR A 40 2.93 1.74 -14.46
N ASN A 41 2.26 1.91 -15.60
CA ASN A 41 2.25 0.94 -16.70
C ASN A 41 1.87 -0.48 -16.25
N CYS A 42 0.91 -0.59 -15.32
CA CYS A 42 0.53 -1.88 -14.81
C CYS A 42 -0.22 -2.71 -15.88
N THR A 43 -0.06 -4.03 -15.86
CA THR A 43 -0.66 -4.94 -16.85
C THR A 43 -2.19 -4.94 -16.86
N ASP A 44 -2.82 -4.43 -15.81
CA ASP A 44 -4.27 -4.26 -15.71
C ASP A 44 -4.75 -2.86 -16.17
N GLY A 45 -3.83 -2.02 -16.67
CA GLY A 45 -4.10 -0.68 -17.18
C GLY A 45 -4.16 0.41 -16.12
N ASN A 46 -3.97 0.08 -14.84
CA ASN A 46 -4.01 1.03 -13.74
C ASN A 46 -2.61 1.59 -13.40
N SER A 47 -2.60 2.57 -12.51
CA SER A 47 -1.41 3.00 -11.78
C SER A 47 -1.72 2.92 -10.29
N TYR A 48 -0.72 2.62 -9.47
CA TYR A 48 -0.87 2.48 -8.04
C TYR A 48 0.10 3.39 -7.31
N THR A 49 -0.38 4.00 -6.24
CA THR A 49 0.47 4.63 -5.24
C THR A 49 0.38 3.80 -3.98
N VAL A 50 1.50 3.40 -3.41
CA VAL A 50 1.53 2.53 -2.22
C VAL A 50 2.41 3.12 -1.12
N TRP A 51 2.02 2.88 0.12
CA TRP A 51 2.83 3.15 1.28
C TRP A 51 3.65 1.92 1.64
N VAL A 52 4.98 2.05 1.58
CA VAL A 52 5.93 1.03 2.00
C VAL A 52 6.55 1.37 3.34
N ASN A 53 6.78 0.33 4.11
CA ASN A 53 7.61 0.36 5.30
C ASN A 53 9.07 0.34 4.84
N GLY A 54 9.82 1.43 5.01
CA GLY A 54 11.23 1.59 4.60
C GLY A 54 12.23 0.72 5.37
N ASN A 55 11.85 -0.45 5.89
CA ASN A 55 12.77 -1.38 6.55
C ASN A 55 13.47 -2.34 5.57
N GLY A 56 13.38 -2.09 4.25
CA GLY A 56 14.05 -2.90 3.23
C GLY A 56 13.57 -4.35 3.14
N LYS A 57 12.35 -4.64 3.59
CA LYS A 57 11.75 -5.98 3.51
C LYS A 57 10.64 -6.05 2.48
N PHE A 58 10.64 -7.14 1.73
CA PHE A 58 9.64 -7.47 0.74
C PHE A 58 8.29 -7.84 1.38
N ASN A 59 7.52 -6.83 1.76
CA ASN A 59 6.25 -6.97 2.47
C ASN A 59 5.09 -6.36 1.69
N ALA A 60 3.88 -6.72 2.11
CA ALA A 60 2.67 -6.14 1.58
C ALA A 60 2.63 -4.62 1.81
N ALA A 61 2.18 -3.86 0.81
CA ALA A 61 2.14 -2.40 0.82
C ALA A 61 0.70 -1.91 0.71
N HIS A 62 0.32 -0.92 1.52
CA HIS A 62 -1.03 -0.37 1.49
C HIS A 62 -1.22 0.51 0.26
N VAL A 63 -2.30 0.32 -0.48
CA VAL A 63 -2.63 1.18 -1.63
C VAL A 63 -3.22 2.48 -1.10
N ALA A 64 -2.61 3.60 -1.48
CA ALA A 64 -3.09 4.93 -1.10
C ALA A 64 -4.55 5.13 -1.54
N ASP A 65 -5.32 5.86 -0.72
CA ASP A 65 -6.73 6.18 -0.96
C ASP A 65 -7.64 4.95 -1.15
N SER A 66 -7.21 3.77 -0.71
CA SER A 66 -7.94 2.51 -0.83
C SER A 66 -7.83 1.70 0.47
N THR A 67 -8.75 0.75 0.67
CA THR A 67 -8.60 -0.28 1.73
C THR A 67 -7.78 -1.48 1.27
N ALA A 68 -7.37 -1.49 -0.01
CA ALA A 68 -6.60 -2.57 -0.60
C ALA A 68 -5.14 -2.58 -0.14
N THR A 69 -4.52 -3.75 -0.22
CA THR A 69 -3.09 -3.94 -0.02
C THR A 69 -2.52 -4.65 -1.23
N PHE A 70 -1.42 -4.13 -1.78
CA PHE A 70 -0.64 -4.79 -2.81
C PHE A 70 0.32 -5.77 -2.15
N VAL A 71 0.16 -7.06 -2.46
CA VAL A 71 1.03 -8.13 -1.98
C VAL A 71 1.97 -8.52 -3.11
N PRO A 72 3.25 -8.15 -3.01
CA PRO A 72 4.16 -8.43 -4.09
C PRO A 72 4.63 -9.89 -4.06
N THR A 73 4.90 -10.43 -5.24
CA THR A 73 5.27 -11.82 -5.52
C THR A 73 6.59 -11.93 -6.27
N ALA A 74 6.96 -10.92 -7.06
CA ALA A 74 8.29 -10.78 -7.61
C ALA A 74 8.75 -9.31 -7.63
N LEU A 75 10.06 -9.10 -7.54
CA LEU A 75 10.74 -7.83 -7.67
C LEU A 75 11.91 -7.97 -8.64
N ASP A 76 12.12 -6.91 -9.40
CA ASP A 76 13.41 -6.60 -10.01
C ASP A 76 13.61 -5.10 -9.80
N LEU A 77 14.26 -4.72 -8.70
CA LEU A 77 14.38 -3.34 -8.24
C LEU A 77 15.84 -2.94 -8.07
N THR A 78 16.15 -1.69 -8.41
CA THR A 78 17.43 -1.04 -8.12
C THR A 78 17.21 0.12 -7.17
N PHE A 79 18.05 0.18 -6.13
CA PHE A 79 18.12 1.26 -5.15
C PHE A 79 19.48 1.92 -5.21
N ASN A 80 19.51 3.25 -5.25
CA ASN A 80 20.75 4.01 -5.14
C ASN A 80 20.66 4.98 -3.96
N PHE A 81 21.72 5.05 -3.15
CA PHE A 81 21.80 5.93 -1.98
C PHE A 81 22.88 6.97 -2.22
N TYR A 82 22.55 8.23 -1.96
CA TYR A 82 23.38 9.39 -2.23
C TYR A 82 23.60 10.21 -0.96
N ALA A 83 24.79 10.78 -0.84
CA ALA A 83 25.07 11.85 0.10
C ALA A 83 24.37 13.15 -0.32
N PRO A 84 24.28 14.15 0.56
CA PRO A 84 23.65 15.44 0.24
C PRO A 84 24.31 16.18 -0.93
N ASP A 85 25.57 15.87 -1.23
CA ASP A 85 26.35 16.44 -2.35
C ASP A 85 26.19 15.67 -3.66
N ASN A 86 25.22 14.76 -3.74
CA ASN A 86 24.97 13.83 -4.85
C ASN A 86 26.06 12.79 -5.10
N THR A 87 27.00 12.60 -4.17
CA THR A 87 27.93 11.47 -4.24
C THR A 87 27.17 10.16 -4.05
N LEU A 88 27.25 9.26 -5.03
CA LEU A 88 26.71 7.91 -4.90
C LEU A 88 27.49 7.15 -3.82
N LEU A 89 26.80 6.77 -2.75
CA LEU A 89 27.37 6.04 -1.61
C LEU A 89 27.25 4.52 -1.82
N GLN A 90 26.09 4.08 -2.30
CA GLN A 90 25.78 2.66 -2.42
C GLN A 90 24.71 2.41 -3.48
N THR A 91 24.85 1.29 -4.18
CA THR A 91 23.79 0.69 -5.00
C THR A 91 23.41 -0.66 -4.41
N SER A 92 22.12 -0.98 -4.41
CA SER A 92 21.57 -2.28 -4.02
C SER A 92 20.54 -2.71 -5.05
N SER A 93 20.56 -3.97 -5.44
CA SER A 93 19.55 -4.56 -6.34
C SER A 93 18.83 -5.68 -5.61
N GLU A 94 17.52 -5.80 -5.84
CA GLU A 94 16.69 -6.88 -5.36
C GLU A 94 16.04 -7.58 -6.55
N ASP A 95 16.47 -8.80 -6.83
CA ASP A 95 15.83 -9.72 -7.77
C ASP A 95 15.33 -10.93 -6.97
N ALA A 96 14.04 -10.94 -6.70
CA ALA A 96 13.43 -11.91 -5.81
C ALA A 96 12.04 -12.31 -6.29
N ALA A 97 11.75 -13.61 -6.26
CA ALA A 97 10.44 -14.14 -6.58
C ALA A 97 10.00 -15.20 -5.56
N LYS A 98 8.72 -15.17 -5.18
CA LYS A 98 8.10 -16.22 -4.36
C LYS A 98 7.92 -17.48 -5.19
N THR A 99 8.29 -18.63 -4.64
CA THR A 99 8.29 -19.92 -5.35
C THR A 99 6.89 -20.42 -5.72
N ALA A 100 5.87 -20.07 -4.92
CA ALA A 100 4.51 -20.54 -5.16
C ALA A 100 3.83 -19.72 -6.27
N PRO A 101 3.28 -20.36 -7.31
CA PRO A 101 2.56 -19.66 -8.37
C PRO A 101 1.36 -18.91 -7.78
N GLN A 102 1.18 -17.67 -8.22
CA GLN A 102 0.04 -16.83 -7.89
C GLN A 102 -0.73 -16.54 -9.17
N SER A 103 -2.05 -16.64 -9.11
CA SER A 103 -2.94 -16.26 -10.21
C SER A 103 -3.32 -14.78 -10.08
N ASN A 104 -3.80 -14.17 -11.18
CA ASN A 104 -4.28 -12.79 -11.22
C ASN A 104 -3.25 -11.75 -10.77
N THR A 105 -1.98 -11.97 -11.14
CA THR A 105 -0.92 -11.03 -10.81
C THR A 105 -0.92 -9.84 -11.75
N ILE A 106 -0.65 -8.67 -11.18
CA ILE A 106 -0.42 -7.41 -11.85
C ILE A 106 1.08 -7.16 -11.84
N THR A 107 1.66 -6.85 -13.01
CA THR A 107 3.05 -6.38 -13.10
C THR A 107 3.04 -4.90 -13.42
N CYS A 108 3.84 -4.12 -12.71
CA CYS A 108 3.96 -2.67 -12.87
C CYS A 108 5.42 -2.25 -12.96
N ASP A 109 5.66 -1.14 -13.63
CA ASP A 109 6.93 -0.42 -13.62
C ASP A 109 6.99 0.53 -12.42
N ILE A 110 8.14 0.56 -11.74
CA ILE A 110 8.50 1.58 -10.78
C ILE A 110 9.41 2.57 -11.50
N PRO A 111 8.92 3.75 -11.93
CA PRO A 111 9.78 4.76 -12.52
C PRO A 111 10.78 5.28 -11.48
N LEU A 112 11.92 5.78 -11.96
CA LEU A 112 12.95 6.39 -11.10
C LEU A 112 12.34 7.52 -10.27
N GLN A 113 12.38 7.34 -8.95
CA GLN A 113 11.85 8.29 -7.98
C GLN A 113 12.71 8.32 -6.72
N THR A 114 12.58 9.38 -5.92
CA THR A 114 13.38 9.63 -4.70
C THR A 114 12.51 9.65 -3.45
N PRO A 115 12.03 8.49 -2.99
CA PRO A 115 11.02 8.44 -1.94
C PRO A 115 11.63 8.44 -0.52
N PHE A 116 12.95 8.27 -0.39
CA PHE A 116 13.64 8.22 0.90
C PHE A 116 14.53 9.46 1.05
N ILE A 117 14.27 10.29 2.06
CA ILE A 117 15.08 11.46 2.40
C ILE A 117 15.39 11.41 3.90
N ALA A 118 16.67 11.37 4.24
CA ALA A 118 17.14 11.40 5.61
C ALA A 118 17.26 12.85 6.12
N SER A 119 17.26 13.02 7.44
CA SER A 119 17.34 14.35 8.07
C SER A 119 18.67 15.07 7.84
N ASP A 120 19.72 14.35 7.48
CA ASP A 120 21.04 14.90 7.13
C ASP A 120 21.14 15.34 5.66
N GLY A 121 20.06 15.17 4.88
CA GLY A 121 20.01 15.51 3.46
C GLY A 121 20.40 14.36 2.52
N SER A 122 20.84 13.22 3.05
CA SER A 122 21.09 12.01 2.24
C SER A 122 19.77 11.49 1.68
N TYR A 123 19.79 10.86 0.50
CA TYR A 123 18.58 10.40 -0.14
C TYR A 123 18.76 9.07 -0.86
N GLY A 124 17.66 8.36 -1.07
CA GLY A 124 17.60 7.10 -1.80
C GLY A 124 16.66 7.18 -3.00
N THR A 125 17.08 6.67 -4.15
CA THR A 125 16.23 6.46 -5.32
C THR A 125 15.85 5.00 -5.49
N ILE A 126 14.76 4.75 -6.19
CA ILE A 126 14.26 3.42 -6.54
C ILE A 126 13.73 3.43 -7.98
N GLU A 127 13.99 2.35 -8.72
CA GLU A 127 13.38 2.05 -10.01
C GLU A 127 13.33 0.54 -10.27
N GLY A 128 12.55 0.10 -11.25
CA GLY A 128 12.52 -1.30 -11.68
C GLY A 128 11.11 -1.80 -11.96
N THR A 129 10.84 -3.07 -11.64
CA THR A 129 9.54 -3.70 -11.82
C THR A 129 9.09 -4.44 -10.56
N VAL A 130 7.77 -4.54 -10.40
CA VAL A 130 7.13 -5.32 -9.34
C VAL A 130 5.97 -6.11 -9.91
N THR A 131 5.89 -7.38 -9.53
CA THR A 131 4.73 -8.23 -9.79
C THR A 131 4.06 -8.57 -8.46
N GLY A 132 2.74 -8.58 -8.40
CA GLY A 132 1.99 -8.88 -7.19
C GLY A 132 0.49 -9.01 -7.44
N PHE A 133 -0.30 -8.99 -6.38
CA PHE A 133 -1.77 -8.98 -6.47
C PHE A 133 -2.38 -8.10 -5.38
N LEU A 134 -3.60 -7.63 -5.60
CA LEU A 134 -4.34 -6.86 -4.60
C LEU A 134 -5.11 -7.79 -3.64
N THR A 135 -5.13 -7.42 -2.37
CA THR A 135 -6.01 -8.02 -1.36
C THR A 135 -6.97 -6.97 -0.79
N PRO A 136 -8.24 -7.32 -0.51
CA PRO A 136 -8.87 -8.61 -0.84
C PRO A 136 -8.95 -8.85 -2.35
N GLN A 137 -8.86 -10.12 -2.76
CA GLN A 137 -9.14 -10.49 -4.15
C GLN A 137 -10.66 -10.45 -4.35
N GLY A 138 -11.10 -9.75 -5.38
CA GLY A 138 -12.51 -9.68 -5.79
C GLY A 138 -13.02 -10.99 -6.39
#